data_AF-A0A6G7GIQ7-F1
#
_entry.id   AF-A0A6G7GIQ7-F1
#
_cell.length_a   1.000
_cell.length_b   1.000
_cell.length_c   1.000
_cell.angle_alpha   90.00
_cell.angle_beta   90.00
_cell.angle_gamma   90.00
#
_symmetry.space_group_name_H-M   'P 1'
#
loop_
_entity.id
_entity.type
_entity.pdbx_description
1 polymer ?
#
loop_
_entity_poly.entity_id
_entity_poly.type
_entity_poly.pdbx_seq_one_letter_code
_entity_poly.pdbx_strand_id
1 'polypeptide(L)'
;MIQSNPENASMGRRLFPFFIVIFFFPMAFIISGCIIYPELVETGMKSPEAGKCGDCHIDIYHEWKDSPHAGSYTSNAFREQTFDYSFTFCLGCHVPETIFTDASIVPRNIHVEEGVNCNACHLNDCTLAGPTPARAPHPVTGMNMFYKSSELCGKCHAGTYNVWKEIKDAEDKKTCQDCHMPEIVRKLIQDEPWQKIYPKREGKQHLFSFQELIPVDEHMLSLCFTKMVQTEDAIEGVLEITNTGIPHSVPTGDYGYREVLVAIELLNTTGHVDDYREASLFVELKTALHYKEKRMIPFHFTLKENVCTIRAKMIRTSLNRDISIVLAEKIYSR
;
A
#
# COMPACT_ATOMS: atom_id res chain seq x y z
N MET A 1 102.67 12.73 29.87
CA MET A 1 103.87 12.83 29.02
C MET A 1 103.43 12.86 27.57
N ILE A 2 103.82 13.94 26.87
CA ILE A 2 104.28 13.95 25.46
C ILE A 2 103.22 13.48 24.43
N GLN A 3 102.41 14.37 23.85
CA GLN A 3 102.70 15.18 22.63
C GLN A 3 103.35 14.41 21.48
N SER A 4 102.59 14.19 20.39
CA SER A 4 103.03 14.57 19.03
C SER A 4 101.85 14.50 18.04
N ASN A 5 101.46 15.68 17.57
CA ASN A 5 100.69 16.01 16.36
C ASN A 5 101.61 15.86 15.11
N PRO A 6 101.28 16.22 13.85
CA PRO A 6 100.00 16.42 13.13
C PRO A 6 100.03 15.86 11.66
N GLU A 7 99.06 16.30 10.84
CA GLU A 7 99.01 16.47 9.36
C GLU A 7 98.01 15.57 8.62
N ASN A 8 96.78 16.04 8.30
CA ASN A 8 96.39 16.87 7.13
C ASN A 8 96.92 16.31 5.79
N ALA A 9 96.17 16.12 4.70
CA ALA A 9 94.85 16.59 4.30
C ALA A 9 94.37 15.90 3.01
N SER A 10 93.12 16.22 2.64
CA SER A 10 92.44 16.12 1.34
C SER A 10 91.65 14.81 1.11
N MET A 11 90.32 14.84 1.32
CA MET A 11 89.26 15.47 0.51
C MET A 11 88.92 14.67 -0.74
N GLY A 12 88.22 13.55 -0.54
CA GLY A 12 87.41 12.88 -1.55
C GLY A 12 85.93 13.10 -1.24
N ARG A 13 85.28 14.03 -1.95
CA ARG A 13 83.82 14.18 -1.93
C ARG A 13 83.18 12.91 -2.48
N ARG A 14 82.64 12.05 -1.60
CA ARG A 14 81.70 10.99 -2.00
C ARG A 14 80.29 11.53 -1.84
N LEU A 15 79.65 11.81 -2.98
CA LEU A 15 78.22 12.04 -3.09
C LEU A 15 77.50 10.77 -2.64
N PHE A 16 76.87 10.81 -1.46
CA PHE A 16 75.93 9.78 -1.03
C PHE A 16 74.61 9.98 -1.79
N PRO A 17 74.13 9.01 -2.57
CA PRO A 17 72.77 9.09 -3.07
C PRO A 17 71.84 8.84 -1.89
N PHE A 18 71.01 9.82 -1.56
CA PHE A 18 69.84 9.63 -0.70
C PHE A 18 68.92 8.62 -1.39
N PHE A 19 68.95 7.36 -0.96
CA PHE A 19 67.89 6.40 -1.25
C PHE A 19 66.66 6.81 -0.44
N ILE A 20 65.80 7.64 -1.03
CA ILE A 20 64.42 7.79 -0.57
C ILE A 20 63.72 6.47 -0.94
N VAL A 21 63.58 5.59 0.04
CA VAL A 21 62.69 4.42 -0.06
C VAL A 21 61.26 4.98 -0.03
N ILE A 22 60.73 5.33 -1.21
CA ILE A 22 59.30 5.54 -1.39
C ILE A 22 58.68 4.17 -1.18
N PHE A 23 58.13 3.93 0.01
CA PHE A 23 57.15 2.86 0.19
C PHE A 23 55.96 3.22 -0.69
N PHE A 24 55.99 2.74 -1.94
CA PHE A 24 54.77 2.48 -2.69
C PHE A 24 54.02 1.42 -1.90
N PHE A 25 53.23 1.84 -0.92
CA PHE A 25 52.08 1.06 -0.52
C PHE A 25 51.30 0.89 -1.83
N PRO A 26 51.09 -0.34 -2.33
CA PRO A 26 50.11 -0.52 -3.37
C PRO A 26 48.81 -0.08 -2.69
N MET A 27 48.39 1.14 -2.99
CA MET A 27 47.01 1.53 -2.82
C MET A 27 46.30 0.55 -3.72
N ALA A 28 45.84 -0.55 -3.11
CA ALA A 28 44.93 -1.46 -3.74
C ALA A 28 43.78 -0.56 -4.14
N PHE A 29 43.79 -0.15 -5.42
CA PHE A 29 42.58 0.19 -6.11
C PHE A 29 41.76 -1.08 -5.97
N ILE A 30 40.99 -1.17 -4.88
CA ILE A 30 39.78 -1.94 -4.86
C ILE A 30 39.02 -1.28 -5.99
N ILE A 31 39.15 -1.88 -7.18
CA ILE A 31 38.23 -1.68 -8.28
C ILE A 31 36.92 -2.00 -7.59
N SER A 32 36.19 -0.95 -7.20
CA SER A 32 34.84 -1.02 -6.70
C SER A 32 34.06 -1.55 -7.90
N GLY A 33 34.12 -2.87 -8.09
CA GLY A 33 33.27 -3.57 -9.03
C GLY A 33 31.87 -3.05 -8.73
N CYS A 34 31.12 -2.73 -9.79
CA CYS A 34 29.69 -2.53 -9.64
C CYS A 34 29.19 -3.65 -8.75
N ILE A 35 28.79 -3.32 -7.52
CA ILE A 35 28.19 -4.30 -6.63
C ILE A 35 26.87 -4.60 -7.32
N ILE A 36 26.80 -5.76 -7.96
CA ILE A 36 25.59 -6.28 -8.58
C ILE A 36 25.09 -7.33 -7.59
N TYR A 37 23.85 -7.19 -7.14
CA TYR A 37 23.11 -8.11 -6.28
C TYR A 37 22.15 -8.94 -7.16
N PRO A 38 22.66 -9.90 -7.98
CA PRO A 38 21.82 -10.73 -8.84
C PRO A 38 20.87 -11.64 -8.04
N GLU A 39 21.18 -11.92 -6.77
CA GLU A 39 20.32 -12.67 -5.87
C GLU A 39 18.95 -12.02 -5.65
N LEU A 40 18.82 -10.70 -5.85
CA LEU A 40 17.56 -9.98 -5.63
C LEU A 40 16.47 -10.30 -6.66
N VAL A 41 16.82 -11.01 -7.73
CA VAL A 41 15.90 -11.40 -8.81
C VAL A 41 15.78 -12.92 -8.96
N GLU A 42 16.36 -13.69 -8.04
CA GLU A 42 16.19 -15.14 -8.04
C GLU A 42 14.73 -15.53 -7.73
N THR A 43 14.32 -16.68 -8.27
CA THR A 43 12.97 -17.24 -8.17
C THR A 43 12.98 -18.59 -7.44
N GLY A 44 11.79 -19.13 -7.16
CA GLY A 44 11.62 -20.38 -6.46
C GLY A 44 12.30 -20.40 -5.09
N MET A 45 13.02 -21.48 -4.78
CA MET A 45 13.68 -21.71 -3.49
C MET A 45 14.77 -20.70 -3.11
N LYS A 46 15.19 -19.86 -4.07
CA LYS A 46 16.22 -18.85 -3.85
C LYS A 46 15.67 -17.43 -3.85
N SER A 47 14.34 -17.27 -3.93
CA SER A 47 13.76 -15.94 -3.92
C SER A 47 14.13 -15.19 -2.64
N PRO A 48 14.57 -13.93 -2.72
CA PRO A 48 14.97 -13.17 -1.55
C PRO A 48 13.77 -12.81 -0.66
N GLU A 49 14.04 -12.65 0.62
CA GLU A 49 13.14 -11.94 1.54
C GLU A 49 13.02 -10.47 1.14
N ALA A 50 11.82 -9.90 1.31
CA ALA A 50 11.56 -8.48 1.09
C ALA A 50 12.45 -7.56 1.96
N GLY A 51 12.94 -8.08 3.10
CA GLY A 51 13.92 -7.38 3.94
C GLY A 51 15.18 -6.98 3.17
N LYS A 52 15.61 -7.77 2.17
CA LYS A 52 16.75 -7.44 1.30
C LYS A 52 16.48 -6.25 0.40
N CYS A 53 15.25 -6.06 -0.03
CA CYS A 53 14.83 -4.83 -0.71
C CYS A 53 14.86 -3.64 0.26
N GLY A 54 14.46 -3.88 1.51
CA GLY A 54 14.45 -2.91 2.61
C GLY A 54 15.83 -2.39 3.03
N ASP A 55 16.90 -3.15 2.77
CA ASP A 55 18.28 -2.67 3.00
C ASP A 55 18.58 -1.38 2.21
N CYS A 56 18.00 -1.21 1.02
CA CYS A 56 18.17 -0.02 0.17
C CYS A 56 16.91 0.86 0.08
N HIS A 57 15.73 0.25 0.02
CA HIS A 57 14.42 0.90 -0.18
C HIS A 57 13.65 1.03 1.14
N ILE A 58 14.30 1.60 2.16
CA ILE A 58 13.87 1.62 3.57
C ILE A 58 12.43 2.13 3.72
N ASP A 59 12.11 3.28 3.12
CA ASP A 59 10.79 3.90 3.27
C ASP A 59 9.67 3.05 2.62
N ILE A 60 9.95 2.46 1.44
CA ILE A 60 8.98 1.61 0.74
C ILE A 60 8.76 0.31 1.51
N TYR A 61 9.84 -0.29 2.03
CA TYR A 61 9.75 -1.50 2.81
C TYR A 61 8.90 -1.30 4.07
N HIS A 62 9.07 -0.19 4.78
CA HIS A 62 8.24 0.11 5.95
C HIS A 62 6.76 0.30 5.59
N GLU A 63 6.44 1.07 4.53
CA GLU A 63 5.05 1.21 4.06
C GLU A 63 4.42 -0.13 3.69
N TRP A 64 5.17 -0.97 2.95
CA TRP A 64 4.68 -2.28 2.53
C TRP A 64 4.52 -3.24 3.72
N LYS A 65 5.47 -3.27 4.65
CA LYS A 65 5.50 -4.23 5.77
C LYS A 65 4.26 -4.14 6.64
N ASP A 66 3.72 -2.92 6.81
CA ASP A 66 2.53 -2.67 7.61
C ASP A 66 1.23 -2.71 6.77
N SER A 67 1.34 -3.00 5.48
CA SER A 67 0.20 -3.01 4.55
C SER A 67 -0.61 -4.33 4.58
N PRO A 68 -1.86 -4.31 4.11
CA PRO A 68 -2.65 -5.53 3.89
C PRO A 68 -2.01 -6.52 2.91
N HIS A 69 -1.11 -6.06 2.03
CA HIS A 69 -0.40 -6.92 1.08
C HIS A 69 0.67 -7.77 1.79
N ALA A 70 1.45 -7.20 2.70
CA ALA A 70 2.40 -7.98 3.50
C ALA A 70 1.68 -9.00 4.40
N GLY A 71 0.52 -8.61 4.95
CA GLY A 71 -0.31 -9.46 5.81
C GLY A 71 -1.27 -10.40 5.07
N SER A 72 -1.23 -10.49 3.74
CA SER A 72 -2.28 -11.19 2.96
C SER A 72 -2.41 -12.68 3.30
N TYR A 73 -1.29 -13.33 3.61
CA TYR A 73 -1.26 -14.74 4.02
C TYR A 73 -1.49 -14.96 5.52
N THR A 74 -0.93 -14.07 6.35
CA THR A 74 -0.87 -14.23 7.81
C THR A 74 -2.10 -13.69 8.53
N SER A 75 -2.96 -12.92 7.85
CA SER A 75 -4.16 -12.37 8.46
C SER A 75 -5.10 -13.47 8.99
N ASN A 76 -5.55 -13.31 10.24
CA ASN A 76 -6.48 -14.26 10.87
C ASN A 76 -7.78 -14.38 10.06
N ALA A 77 -8.30 -13.25 9.54
CA ALA A 77 -9.50 -13.25 8.71
C ALA A 77 -9.35 -14.13 7.46
N PHE A 78 -8.18 -14.10 6.80
CA PHE A 78 -7.92 -14.96 5.64
C PHE A 78 -7.83 -16.44 6.06
N ARG A 79 -7.08 -16.75 7.12
CA ARG A 79 -6.95 -18.13 7.62
C ARG A 79 -8.30 -18.71 8.00
N GLU A 80 -9.15 -17.96 8.69
CA GLU A 80 -10.50 -18.39 9.08
C GLU A 80 -11.41 -18.59 7.86
N GLN A 81 -11.46 -17.63 6.94
CA GLN A 81 -12.35 -17.68 5.77
C GLN A 81 -11.91 -18.72 4.73
N THR A 82 -10.67 -19.20 4.79
CA THR A 82 -10.15 -20.28 3.93
C THR A 82 -10.12 -21.64 4.60
N PHE A 83 -10.72 -21.77 5.79
CA PHE A 83 -10.67 -23.00 6.60
C PHE A 83 -9.24 -23.51 6.77
N ASP A 84 -8.39 -22.65 7.33
CA ASP A 84 -6.97 -22.92 7.55
C ASP A 84 -6.24 -23.27 6.24
N TYR A 85 -6.36 -22.37 5.25
CA TYR A 85 -5.71 -22.49 3.94
C TYR A 85 -6.14 -23.68 3.07
N SER A 86 -7.27 -24.32 3.38
CA SER A 86 -7.83 -25.43 2.59
C SER A 86 -8.18 -25.02 1.15
N PHE A 87 -8.43 -23.73 0.90
CA PHE A 87 -8.67 -23.19 -0.44
C PHE A 87 -7.36 -22.76 -1.12
N THR A 88 -6.65 -23.73 -1.69
CA THR A 88 -5.32 -23.51 -2.28
C THR A 88 -5.31 -22.55 -3.48
N PHE A 89 -6.44 -22.41 -4.20
CA PHE A 89 -6.56 -21.46 -5.30
C PHE A 89 -6.39 -20.00 -4.86
N CYS A 90 -6.63 -19.69 -3.58
CA CYS A 90 -6.44 -18.35 -3.03
C CYS A 90 -4.96 -17.95 -2.95
N LEU A 91 -4.05 -18.93 -2.87
CA LEU A 91 -2.63 -18.68 -2.64
C LEU A 91 -1.95 -17.97 -3.81
N GLY A 92 -2.44 -18.13 -5.04
CA GLY A 92 -1.92 -17.39 -6.18
C GLY A 92 -2.00 -15.88 -6.01
N CYS A 93 -3.06 -15.36 -5.36
CA CYS A 93 -3.19 -13.93 -5.08
C CYS A 93 -2.67 -13.53 -3.70
N HIS A 94 -2.56 -14.48 -2.75
CA HIS A 94 -2.19 -14.20 -1.37
C HIS A 94 -0.71 -14.42 -1.05
N VAL A 95 0.00 -15.25 -1.81
CA VAL A 95 1.47 -15.44 -1.75
C VAL A 95 2.08 -15.58 -3.16
N PRO A 96 1.76 -14.69 -4.12
CA PRO A 96 2.27 -14.76 -5.49
C PRO A 96 3.80 -14.82 -5.57
N GLU A 97 4.32 -15.61 -6.52
CA GLU A 97 5.71 -15.52 -6.95
C GLU A 97 5.93 -14.30 -7.86
N THR A 98 5.08 -14.15 -8.87
CA THR A 98 4.99 -12.97 -9.72
C THR A 98 3.62 -12.89 -10.38
N ILE A 99 3.10 -11.68 -10.58
CA ILE A 99 1.88 -11.42 -11.35
C ILE A 99 2.09 -11.49 -12.87
N PHE A 100 3.34 -11.55 -13.34
CA PHE A 100 3.70 -11.61 -14.76
C PHE A 100 3.71 -13.06 -15.26
N THR A 101 2.53 -13.66 -15.30
CA THR A 101 2.28 -15.00 -15.83
C THR A 101 1.21 -14.95 -16.93
N ASP A 102 1.34 -15.84 -17.91
CA ASP A 102 0.35 -16.06 -18.98
C ASP A 102 -0.83 -16.94 -18.53
N ALA A 103 -0.68 -17.62 -17.39
CA ALA A 103 -1.65 -18.55 -16.82
C ALA A 103 -2.06 -18.11 -15.40
N SER A 104 -2.55 -19.04 -14.58
CA SER A 104 -2.81 -18.80 -13.15
C SER A 104 -1.53 -18.38 -12.43
N ILE A 105 -1.68 -17.48 -11.44
CA ILE A 105 -0.55 -17.00 -10.62
C ILE A 105 -0.05 -18.13 -9.75
N VAL A 106 1.24 -18.43 -9.89
CA VAL A 106 1.91 -19.46 -9.11
C VAL A 106 2.21 -18.91 -7.71
N PRO A 107 1.81 -19.61 -6.64
CA PRO A 107 2.17 -19.22 -5.29
C PRO A 107 3.61 -19.60 -4.95
N ARG A 108 4.26 -18.79 -4.12
CA ARG A 108 5.52 -19.14 -3.46
C ARG A 108 5.29 -20.20 -2.39
N ASN A 109 6.31 -21.00 -2.14
CA ASN A 109 6.38 -21.97 -1.04
C ASN A 109 7.43 -21.59 0.02
N ILE A 110 8.13 -20.47 -0.17
CA ILE A 110 9.07 -19.87 0.77
C ILE A 110 8.64 -18.43 1.06
N HIS A 111 9.02 -17.93 2.24
CA HIS A 111 8.70 -16.55 2.67
C HIS A 111 7.21 -16.22 2.52
N VAL A 112 6.34 -17.21 2.80
CA VAL A 112 4.88 -17.12 2.64
C VAL A 112 4.28 -16.11 3.61
N GLU A 113 4.94 -15.91 4.75
CA GLU A 113 4.61 -14.90 5.76
C GLU A 113 4.71 -13.47 5.23
N GLU A 114 5.42 -13.23 4.13
CA GLU A 114 5.51 -11.93 3.46
C GLU A 114 4.33 -11.65 2.51
N GLY A 115 3.39 -12.59 2.35
CA GLY A 115 2.19 -12.35 1.55
C GLY A 115 2.50 -11.94 0.10
N VAL A 116 1.89 -10.85 -0.37
CA VAL A 116 2.23 -10.19 -1.63
C VAL A 116 3.45 -9.29 -1.41
N ASN A 117 4.65 -9.81 -1.67
CA ASN A 117 5.91 -9.12 -1.42
C ASN A 117 6.41 -8.28 -2.61
N CYS A 118 7.63 -7.72 -2.52
CA CYS A 118 8.20 -6.88 -3.56
C CYS A 118 8.29 -7.61 -4.91
N ASN A 119 8.79 -8.85 -4.91
CA ASN A 119 9.00 -9.64 -6.12
C ASN A 119 7.67 -10.04 -6.77
N ALA A 120 6.63 -10.31 -5.98
CA ALA A 120 5.30 -10.58 -6.51
C ALA A 120 4.82 -9.54 -7.54
N CYS A 121 5.08 -8.26 -7.27
CA CYS A 121 4.63 -7.15 -8.12
C CYS A 121 5.70 -6.66 -9.10
N HIS A 122 6.98 -6.73 -8.75
CA HIS A 122 8.07 -6.09 -9.49
C HIS A 122 8.92 -7.04 -10.33
N LEU A 123 8.92 -8.34 -10.03
CA LEU A 123 9.75 -9.33 -10.71
C LEU A 123 9.10 -9.77 -12.00
N ASN A 124 9.80 -9.58 -13.11
CA ASN A 124 9.42 -10.11 -14.42
C ASN A 124 10.68 -10.59 -15.15
N ASP A 125 10.68 -11.85 -15.58
CA ASP A 125 11.79 -12.46 -16.32
C ASP A 125 13.18 -12.22 -15.69
N CYS A 126 13.32 -12.57 -14.40
CA CYS A 126 14.54 -12.37 -13.61
C CYS A 126 15.07 -10.92 -13.61
N THR A 127 14.19 -9.93 -13.77
CA THR A 127 14.52 -8.51 -13.65
C THR A 127 13.46 -7.77 -12.85
N LEU A 128 13.85 -6.68 -12.19
CA LEU A 128 12.89 -5.77 -11.56
C LEU A 128 12.55 -4.61 -12.49
N ALA A 129 11.28 -4.21 -12.49
CA ALA A 129 10.81 -3.10 -13.30
C ALA A 129 9.95 -2.12 -12.49
N GLY A 130 9.77 -0.92 -13.04
CA GLY A 130 8.87 0.08 -12.49
C GLY A 130 8.51 1.15 -13.52
N PRO A 131 7.70 2.14 -13.13
CA PRO A 131 7.17 3.15 -14.03
C PRO A 131 8.20 4.23 -14.43
N THR A 132 9.43 4.13 -13.94
CA THR A 132 10.49 5.12 -14.15
C THR A 132 11.77 4.42 -14.57
N PRO A 133 12.59 5.04 -15.45
CA PRO A 133 13.92 4.53 -15.73
C PRO A 133 14.73 4.43 -14.44
N ALA A 134 15.35 3.27 -14.22
CA ALA A 134 16.24 3.06 -13.11
C ALA A 134 17.57 2.46 -13.60
N ARG A 135 18.66 2.96 -13.04
CA ARG A 135 19.89 2.18 -12.91
C ARG A 135 19.90 1.68 -11.47
N ALA A 136 20.35 0.46 -11.25
CA ALA A 136 20.33 -0.13 -9.92
C ALA A 136 21.50 -1.10 -9.77
N PRO A 137 21.95 -1.37 -8.54
CA PRO A 137 22.95 -2.40 -8.25
C PRO A 137 22.36 -3.82 -8.33
N HIS A 138 21.27 -4.05 -9.05
CA HIS A 138 20.68 -5.36 -9.28
C HIS A 138 20.03 -5.39 -10.66
N PRO A 139 19.71 -6.57 -11.22
CA PRO A 139 19.10 -6.67 -12.54
C PRO A 139 17.79 -5.88 -12.61
N VAL A 140 17.74 -4.91 -13.53
CA VAL A 140 16.57 -4.09 -13.82
C VAL A 140 16.36 -4.04 -15.33
N THR A 141 15.10 -4.03 -15.73
CA THR A 141 14.72 -3.76 -17.12
C THR A 141 14.32 -2.29 -17.31
N GLY A 142 13.99 -1.92 -18.55
CA GLY A 142 13.56 -0.57 -18.89
C GLY A 142 12.27 -0.15 -18.16
N MET A 143 11.94 1.14 -18.28
CA MET A 143 10.67 1.66 -17.77
C MET A 143 9.50 0.85 -18.35
N ASN A 144 8.52 0.54 -17.51
CA ASN A 144 7.32 -0.19 -17.91
C ASN A 144 6.08 0.57 -17.46
N MET A 145 5.28 1.02 -18.43
CA MET A 145 4.07 1.81 -18.17
C MET A 145 2.92 0.98 -17.60
N PHE A 146 3.00 -0.36 -17.66
CA PHE A 146 2.04 -1.26 -17.01
C PHE A 146 1.91 -0.97 -15.51
N TYR A 147 2.99 -0.52 -14.85
CA TYR A 147 2.98 -0.15 -13.44
C TYR A 147 2.12 1.08 -13.11
N LYS A 148 1.75 1.88 -14.12
CA LYS A 148 0.80 2.99 -13.99
C LYS A 148 -0.64 2.60 -14.36
N SER A 149 -0.87 1.37 -14.80
CA SER A 149 -2.19 0.87 -15.20
C SER A 149 -2.89 0.19 -14.02
N SER A 150 -4.19 0.44 -13.86
CA SER A 150 -5.06 -0.34 -12.94
C SER A 150 -5.09 -1.84 -13.28
N GLU A 151 -4.72 -2.22 -14.51
CA GLU A 151 -4.63 -3.61 -14.94
C GLU A 151 -3.61 -4.42 -14.12
N LEU A 152 -2.56 -3.77 -13.61
CA LEU A 152 -1.61 -4.40 -12.68
C LEU A 152 -2.34 -4.95 -11.44
N CYS A 153 -3.23 -4.14 -10.86
CA CYS A 153 -4.04 -4.54 -9.71
C CYS A 153 -5.09 -5.61 -10.10
N GLY A 154 -5.61 -5.53 -11.32
CA GLY A 154 -6.59 -6.45 -11.88
C GLY A 154 -6.10 -7.89 -12.06
N LYS A 155 -4.79 -8.15 -11.99
CA LYS A 155 -4.23 -9.51 -11.97
C LYS A 155 -4.74 -10.32 -10.77
N CYS A 156 -4.95 -9.68 -9.62
CA CYS A 156 -5.50 -10.31 -8.42
C CYS A 156 -6.91 -9.80 -8.08
N HIS A 157 -7.19 -8.52 -8.31
CA HIS A 157 -8.47 -7.86 -8.01
C HIS A 157 -9.41 -7.82 -9.22
N ALA A 158 -9.62 -8.97 -9.87
CA ALA A 158 -10.22 -9.05 -11.19
C ALA A 158 -11.64 -8.45 -11.25
N GLY A 159 -12.55 -8.80 -10.35
CA GLY A 159 -13.91 -8.29 -10.42
C GLY A 159 -14.03 -6.82 -10.03
N THR A 160 -13.28 -6.34 -9.02
CA THR A 160 -13.18 -4.89 -8.74
C THR A 160 -12.62 -4.13 -9.94
N TYR A 161 -11.57 -4.65 -10.58
CA TYR A 161 -11.00 -4.06 -11.78
C TYR A 161 -12.00 -4.05 -12.95
N ASN A 162 -12.79 -5.11 -13.13
CA ASN A 162 -13.80 -5.17 -14.19
C ASN A 162 -14.91 -4.12 -13.97
N VAL A 163 -15.42 -4.00 -12.75
CA VAL A 163 -16.39 -2.94 -12.39
C VAL A 163 -15.78 -1.56 -12.65
N TRP A 164 -14.54 -1.32 -12.20
CA TRP A 164 -13.84 -0.07 -12.48
C TRP A 164 -13.72 0.16 -13.99
N LYS A 165 -13.28 -0.84 -14.76
CA LYS A 165 -13.05 -0.76 -16.20
C LYS A 165 -14.31 -0.39 -16.98
N GLU A 166 -15.48 -0.90 -16.57
CA GLU A 166 -16.77 -0.63 -17.20
C GLU A 166 -17.27 0.81 -17.06
N ILE A 167 -16.78 1.57 -16.07
CA ILE A 167 -17.14 2.98 -15.89
C ILE A 167 -16.55 3.82 -17.01
N LYS A 168 -17.39 4.36 -17.90
CA LYS A 168 -16.99 5.19 -19.04
C LYS A 168 -17.03 6.69 -18.74
N ASP A 169 -18.00 7.12 -17.93
CA ASP A 169 -18.35 8.53 -17.74
C ASP A 169 -17.80 9.14 -16.44
N ALA A 170 -16.65 8.64 -15.96
CA ALA A 170 -15.96 9.27 -14.84
C ALA A 170 -15.00 10.34 -15.36
N GLU A 171 -15.40 11.60 -15.22
CA GLU A 171 -14.48 12.74 -15.33
C GLU A 171 -13.30 12.50 -14.37
N ASP A 172 -12.07 12.58 -14.91
CA ASP A 172 -10.83 12.27 -14.20
C ASP A 172 -10.83 10.90 -13.50
N LYS A 173 -11.27 9.84 -14.20
CA LYS A 173 -11.25 8.45 -13.71
C LYS A 173 -9.86 8.05 -13.17
N LYS A 174 -9.70 8.18 -11.85
CA LYS A 174 -8.50 7.80 -11.10
C LYS A 174 -8.17 6.32 -11.31
N THR A 175 -6.88 6.03 -11.45
CA THR A 175 -6.38 4.65 -11.42
C THR A 175 -6.47 4.08 -9.99
N CYS A 176 -6.34 2.76 -9.85
CA CYS A 176 -6.29 2.13 -8.53
C CYS A 176 -5.17 2.75 -7.67
N GLN A 177 -4.01 3.00 -8.29
CA GLN A 177 -2.83 3.56 -7.64
C GLN A 177 -3.05 4.99 -7.14
N ASP A 178 -3.89 5.79 -7.81
CA ASP A 178 -4.07 7.19 -7.41
C ASP A 178 -4.74 7.35 -6.04
N CYS A 179 -5.57 6.37 -5.64
CA CYS A 179 -6.18 6.35 -4.31
C CYS A 179 -5.47 5.39 -3.34
N HIS A 180 -5.06 4.19 -3.80
CA HIS A 180 -4.50 3.15 -2.92
C HIS A 180 -2.97 3.19 -2.79
N MET A 181 -2.30 3.99 -3.61
CA MET A 181 -0.86 4.22 -3.56
C MET A 181 -0.56 5.72 -3.76
N PRO A 182 -0.98 6.63 -2.86
CA PRO A 182 -0.91 8.06 -3.11
C PRO A 182 0.48 8.58 -3.46
N GLU A 183 0.48 9.73 -4.14
CA GLU A 183 1.70 10.33 -4.66
C GLU A 183 2.62 10.83 -3.55
N ILE A 184 3.92 10.62 -3.75
CA ILE A 184 4.95 11.09 -2.85
C ILE A 184 6.19 11.50 -3.63
N VAL A 185 6.86 12.57 -3.19
CA VAL A 185 8.18 12.96 -3.70
C VAL A 185 9.24 12.56 -2.69
N ARG A 186 10.01 11.52 -3.00
CA ARG A 186 11.06 11.00 -2.11
C ARG A 186 12.26 10.47 -2.88
N LYS A 187 13.35 10.18 -2.15
CA LYS A 187 14.43 9.36 -2.70
C LYS A 187 13.91 7.93 -2.83
N LEU A 188 14.34 7.22 -3.87
CA LEU A 188 14.01 5.80 -4.01
C LEU A 188 14.88 4.94 -3.09
N ILE A 189 16.16 5.30 -2.96
CA ILE A 189 17.17 4.56 -2.22
C ILE A 189 17.66 5.45 -1.07
N GLN A 190 17.63 4.91 0.14
CA GLN A 190 18.00 5.57 1.39
C GLN A 190 19.35 5.07 1.94
N ASP A 191 19.93 4.03 1.36
CA ASP A 191 21.21 3.45 1.80
C ASP A 191 22.45 4.17 1.22
N GLU A 192 23.57 4.13 1.93
CA GLU A 192 24.86 4.72 1.51
C GLU A 192 25.75 3.70 0.78
N PRO A 193 26.47 4.08 -0.29
CA PRO A 193 26.59 5.42 -0.86
C PRO A 193 25.50 5.76 -1.89
N TRP A 194 24.59 4.83 -2.18
CA TRP A 194 23.64 4.92 -3.29
C TRP A 194 22.70 6.13 -3.20
N GLN A 195 22.26 6.51 -2.00
CA GLN A 195 21.38 7.65 -1.79
C GLN A 195 21.97 8.99 -2.25
N LYS A 196 23.30 9.08 -2.45
CA LYS A 196 23.97 10.29 -2.95
C LYS A 196 23.87 10.45 -4.47
N ILE A 197 23.69 9.35 -5.19
CA ILE A 197 23.61 9.36 -6.66
C ILE A 197 22.16 9.41 -7.18
N TYR A 198 21.17 9.11 -6.33
CA TYR A 198 19.75 9.15 -6.69
C TYR A 198 19.05 10.40 -6.13
N PRO A 199 18.57 11.31 -7.00
CA PRO A 199 17.78 12.45 -6.55
C PRO A 199 16.40 12.02 -6.06
N LYS A 200 15.71 12.93 -5.36
CA LYS A 200 14.27 12.78 -5.09
C LYS A 200 13.51 12.74 -6.42
N ARG A 201 12.45 11.95 -6.47
CA ARG A 201 11.57 11.81 -7.62
C ARG A 201 10.14 11.58 -7.18
N GLU A 202 9.21 11.84 -8.09
CA GLU A 202 7.82 11.41 -7.95
C GLU A 202 7.76 9.87 -7.88
N GLY A 203 6.93 9.40 -6.97
CA GLY A 203 6.66 7.99 -6.73
C GLY A 203 5.30 7.80 -6.10
N LYS A 204 5.03 6.58 -5.70
CA LYS A 204 3.77 6.17 -5.09
C LYS A 204 4.08 5.47 -3.76
N GLN A 205 3.21 5.66 -2.77
CA GLN A 205 3.32 5.01 -1.48
C GLN A 205 2.86 3.54 -1.57
N HIS A 206 3.46 2.64 -0.80
CA HIS A 206 3.15 1.21 -0.80
C HIS A 206 2.26 0.81 0.39
N LEU A 207 1.32 1.69 0.76
CA LEU A 207 0.40 1.50 1.88
C LEU A 207 -0.75 0.54 1.53
N PHE A 208 -1.18 0.53 0.25
CA PHE A 208 -2.27 -0.30 -0.28
C PHE A 208 -3.57 -0.22 0.53
N SER A 209 -3.76 0.88 1.24
CA SER A 209 -4.88 1.13 2.14
C SER A 209 -5.56 2.43 1.73
N PHE A 210 -6.88 2.41 1.77
CA PHE A 210 -7.71 3.60 1.58
C PHE A 210 -7.73 4.49 2.84
N GLN A 211 -7.42 3.92 4.01
CA GLN A 211 -7.88 4.45 5.30
C GLN A 211 -6.99 5.53 5.91
N GLU A 212 -5.69 5.53 5.61
CA GLU A 212 -4.73 6.44 6.26
C GLU A 212 -4.59 7.78 5.53
N LEU A 213 -5.24 7.95 4.38
CA LEU A 213 -4.84 8.95 3.39
C LEU A 213 -5.96 9.91 2.97
N ILE A 214 -7.23 9.58 3.23
CA ILE A 214 -8.37 10.41 2.86
C ILE A 214 -9.16 10.75 4.14
N PRO A 215 -9.21 12.04 4.56
CA PRO A 215 -10.03 12.41 5.70
C PRO A 215 -11.52 12.19 5.37
N VAL A 216 -12.31 11.87 6.39
CA VAL A 216 -13.75 11.53 6.28
C VAL A 216 -14.58 12.65 5.64
N ASP A 217 -14.03 13.86 5.54
CA ASP A 217 -14.63 15.04 4.94
C ASP A 217 -14.50 15.10 3.40
N GLU A 218 -13.60 14.33 2.77
CA GLU A 218 -13.57 14.20 1.31
C GLU A 218 -14.77 13.35 0.85
N HIS A 219 -15.71 14.02 0.18
CA HIS A 219 -17.02 13.52 -0.24
C HIS A 219 -16.97 12.40 -1.30
N MET A 220 -16.40 11.24 -0.97
CA MET A 220 -16.40 10.03 -1.81
C MET A 220 -17.69 9.22 -1.64
N LEU A 221 -18.29 9.32 -0.44
CA LEU A 221 -19.63 8.83 -0.10
C LEU A 221 -20.42 9.99 0.50
N SER A 222 -21.67 10.16 0.08
CA SER A 222 -22.56 11.21 0.58
C SER A 222 -23.77 10.62 1.29
N LEU A 223 -24.13 11.23 2.43
CA LEU A 223 -25.32 10.93 3.21
C LEU A 223 -26.16 12.20 3.33
N CYS A 224 -27.43 12.13 2.93
CA CYS A 224 -28.35 13.26 2.95
C CYS A 224 -29.72 12.86 3.50
N PHE A 225 -30.17 13.54 4.55
CA PHE A 225 -31.53 13.39 5.06
C PHE A 225 -32.50 14.20 4.21
N THR A 226 -33.53 13.55 3.70
CA THR A 226 -34.54 14.15 2.82
C THR A 226 -35.95 13.76 3.29
N LYS A 227 -36.95 14.56 2.90
CA LYS A 227 -38.38 14.30 3.22
C LYS A 227 -38.63 14.12 4.73
N MET A 228 -37.95 14.91 5.55
CA MET A 228 -38.07 14.85 7.01
C MET A 228 -39.43 15.37 7.46
N VAL A 229 -40.19 14.54 8.18
CA VAL A 229 -41.47 14.88 8.79
C VAL A 229 -41.39 14.52 10.27
N GLN A 230 -41.63 15.50 11.14
CA GLN A 230 -41.65 15.32 12.58
C GLN A 230 -43.01 15.73 13.13
N THR A 231 -43.60 14.85 13.95
CA THR A 231 -44.77 15.09 14.78
C THR A 231 -44.32 15.10 16.26
N GLU A 232 -45.26 15.30 17.21
CA GLU A 232 -44.95 15.26 18.64
C GLU A 232 -44.40 13.88 19.08
N ASP A 233 -44.91 12.80 18.48
CA ASP A 233 -44.62 11.42 18.90
C ASP A 233 -43.67 10.66 17.95
N ALA A 234 -43.33 11.23 16.79
CA ALA A 234 -42.55 10.50 15.79
C ALA A 234 -41.75 11.39 14.86
N ILE A 235 -40.69 10.82 14.30
CA ILE A 235 -39.95 11.38 13.17
C ILE A 235 -39.74 10.33 12.10
N GLU A 236 -40.02 10.69 10.86
CA GLU A 236 -39.80 9.86 9.69
C GLU A 236 -39.12 10.65 8.59
N GLY A 237 -38.43 9.93 7.72
CA GLY A 237 -37.70 10.53 6.62
C GLY A 237 -37.02 9.50 5.76
N VAL A 238 -36.17 9.99 4.86
CA VAL A 238 -35.40 9.16 3.95
C VAL A 238 -33.94 9.58 3.99
N LEU A 239 -33.05 8.64 4.27
CA LEU A 239 -31.63 8.80 4.06
C LEU A 239 -31.30 8.46 2.60
N GLU A 240 -30.85 9.45 1.83
CA GLU A 240 -30.19 9.23 0.54
C GLU A 240 -28.71 8.94 0.80
N ILE A 241 -28.23 7.80 0.35
CA ILE A 241 -26.79 7.47 0.28
C ILE A 241 -26.33 7.50 -1.18
N THR A 242 -25.14 8.03 -1.44
CA THR A 242 -24.58 8.11 -2.79
C THR A 242 -23.09 7.76 -2.79
N ASN A 243 -22.67 6.91 -3.73
CA ASN A 243 -21.24 6.76 -4.06
C ASN A 243 -20.86 7.84 -5.06
N THR A 244 -20.28 8.93 -4.56
CA THR A 244 -20.03 10.14 -5.35
C THR A 244 -18.70 10.09 -6.10
N GLY A 245 -17.69 9.43 -5.55
CA GLY A 245 -16.31 9.52 -6.05
C GLY A 245 -15.52 8.22 -6.11
N ILE A 246 -16.08 7.07 -5.73
CA ILE A 246 -15.37 5.79 -5.72
C ILE A 246 -15.72 5.01 -7.00
N PRO A 247 -14.78 4.88 -7.98
CA PRO A 247 -15.04 4.26 -9.27
C PRO A 247 -15.06 2.72 -9.20
N HIS A 248 -15.73 2.17 -8.19
CA HIS A 248 -16.11 0.77 -8.04
C HIS A 248 -17.24 0.68 -7.00
N SER A 249 -17.86 -0.48 -6.84
CA SER A 249 -18.93 -0.65 -5.85
C SER A 249 -18.43 -0.52 -4.40
N VAL A 250 -19.33 -0.18 -3.48
CA VAL A 250 -19.05 -0.12 -2.04
C VAL A 250 -20.07 -1.00 -1.28
N PRO A 251 -19.63 -2.10 -0.65
CA PRO A 251 -18.28 -2.68 -0.69
C PRO A 251 -17.90 -3.25 -2.07
N THR A 252 -16.63 -3.63 -2.23
CA THR A 252 -16.10 -4.36 -3.40
C THR A 252 -15.23 -5.55 -2.96
N GLY A 253 -14.90 -6.42 -3.91
CA GLY A 253 -14.10 -7.62 -3.72
C GLY A 253 -14.85 -8.88 -4.16
N ASP A 254 -14.10 -9.86 -4.68
CA ASP A 254 -14.67 -11.08 -5.26
C ASP A 254 -14.88 -12.20 -4.24
N TYR A 255 -14.13 -12.15 -3.13
CA TYR A 255 -14.07 -13.21 -2.14
C TYR A 255 -14.04 -12.65 -0.72
N GLY A 256 -14.50 -13.50 0.19
CA GLY A 256 -14.50 -13.25 1.63
C GLY A 256 -15.59 -12.29 2.06
N TYR A 257 -15.76 -12.16 3.37
CA TYR A 257 -16.82 -11.33 3.94
C TYR A 257 -16.56 -9.83 3.70
N ARG A 258 -17.55 -9.13 3.12
CA ARG A 258 -17.51 -7.69 2.82
C ARG A 258 -18.87 -7.04 3.12
N GLU A 259 -18.99 -6.44 4.30
CA GLU A 259 -20.17 -5.68 4.72
C GLU A 259 -19.85 -4.19 4.87
N VAL A 260 -20.73 -3.35 4.32
CA VAL A 260 -20.87 -1.96 4.76
C VAL A 260 -22.25 -1.79 5.37
N LEU A 261 -22.30 -1.49 6.67
CA LEU A 261 -23.50 -1.21 7.43
C LEU A 261 -23.87 0.27 7.28
N VAL A 262 -25.12 0.55 6.96
CA VAL A 262 -25.71 1.89 7.02
C VAL A 262 -26.56 1.95 8.28
N ALA A 263 -26.07 2.64 9.30
CA ALA A 263 -26.78 2.83 10.56
C ALA A 263 -27.41 4.22 10.61
N ILE A 264 -28.69 4.30 11.00
CA ILE A 264 -29.43 5.53 11.26
C ILE A 264 -29.81 5.48 12.74
N GLU A 265 -29.27 6.37 13.55
CA GLU A 265 -29.37 6.34 15.01
C GLU A 265 -30.15 7.57 15.49
N LEU A 266 -31.19 7.36 16.28
CA LEU A 266 -31.84 8.41 17.06
C LEU A 266 -31.04 8.62 18.35
N LEU A 267 -30.58 9.84 18.57
CA LEU A 267 -29.83 10.24 19.76
C LEU A 267 -30.73 11.04 20.71
N ASN A 268 -30.63 10.76 22.00
CA ASN A 268 -31.25 11.58 23.04
C ASN A 268 -30.41 12.84 23.34
N THR A 269 -30.91 13.67 24.26
CA THR A 269 -30.27 14.93 24.68
C THR A 269 -28.88 14.75 25.31
N THR A 270 -28.54 13.55 25.77
CA THR A 270 -27.21 13.20 26.30
C THR A 270 -26.25 12.62 25.23
N GLY A 271 -26.73 12.45 24.00
CA GLY A 271 -25.96 11.89 22.88
C GLY A 271 -25.93 10.35 22.83
N HIS A 272 -26.69 9.66 23.70
CA HIS A 272 -26.83 8.21 23.64
C HIS A 272 -27.85 7.78 22.60
N VAL A 273 -27.66 6.59 22.01
CA VAL A 273 -28.57 6.01 21.03
C VAL A 273 -29.82 5.46 21.73
N ASP A 274 -30.97 6.04 21.42
CA ASP A 274 -32.28 5.67 21.96
C ASP A 274 -33.01 4.63 21.10
N ASP A 275 -32.83 4.71 19.77
CA ASP A 275 -33.32 3.75 18.77
C ASP A 275 -32.41 3.81 17.53
N TYR A 276 -32.41 2.77 16.70
CA TYR A 276 -31.66 2.76 15.44
C TYR A 276 -32.31 1.90 14.34
N ARG A 277 -32.01 2.22 13.09
CA ARG A 277 -32.31 1.40 11.90
C ARG A 277 -31.01 1.07 11.20
N GLU A 278 -30.94 -0.10 10.60
CA GLU A 278 -29.77 -0.50 9.84
C GLU A 278 -30.14 -1.11 8.48
N ALA A 279 -29.25 -0.95 7.52
CA ALA A 279 -29.28 -1.64 6.24
C ALA A 279 -27.88 -2.08 5.86
N SER A 280 -27.74 -3.32 5.38
CA SER A 280 -26.44 -3.86 5.00
C SER A 280 -26.23 -3.87 3.49
N LEU A 281 -25.04 -3.44 3.08
CA LEU A 281 -24.56 -3.48 1.70
C LEU A 281 -23.55 -4.63 1.58
N PHE A 282 -23.83 -5.57 0.67
CA PHE A 282 -23.03 -6.77 0.39
C PHE A 282 -22.80 -6.93 -1.11
N VAL A 283 -21.66 -7.48 -1.47
CA VAL A 283 -21.37 -7.83 -2.88
C VAL A 283 -22.22 -9.04 -3.30
N GLU A 284 -22.28 -10.06 -2.45
CA GLU A 284 -22.93 -11.35 -2.70
C GLU A 284 -24.45 -11.24 -2.85
N LEU A 285 -25.05 -10.32 -2.09
CA LEU A 285 -26.49 -10.04 -2.15
C LEU A 285 -26.86 -9.00 -3.23
N LYS A 286 -25.87 -8.52 -4.01
CA LYS A 286 -26.04 -7.47 -5.01
C LYS A 286 -26.65 -6.19 -4.43
N THR A 287 -26.33 -5.91 -3.16
CA THR A 287 -26.73 -4.69 -2.47
C THR A 287 -25.54 -3.73 -2.29
N ALA A 288 -24.40 -3.97 -2.93
CA ALA A 288 -23.33 -2.98 -2.98
C ALA A 288 -23.81 -1.68 -3.65
N LEU A 289 -23.27 -0.53 -3.24
CA LEU A 289 -23.61 0.78 -3.79
C LEU A 289 -22.67 1.09 -4.97
N HIS A 290 -23.23 1.14 -6.19
CA HIS A 290 -22.46 1.33 -7.41
C HIS A 290 -22.03 2.79 -7.59
N TYR A 291 -21.01 3.05 -8.43
CA TYR A 291 -20.55 4.40 -8.71
C TYR A 291 -21.69 5.30 -9.23
N LYS A 292 -21.85 6.48 -8.63
CA LYS A 292 -22.95 7.45 -8.85
C LYS A 292 -24.36 6.93 -8.54
N GLU A 293 -24.51 5.72 -8.02
CA GLU A 293 -25.80 5.22 -7.57
C GLU A 293 -26.28 6.04 -6.37
N LYS A 294 -27.55 6.42 -6.40
CA LYS A 294 -28.28 6.97 -5.28
C LYS A 294 -29.23 5.90 -4.74
N ARG A 295 -29.19 5.67 -3.43
CA ARG A 295 -30.10 4.74 -2.76
C ARG A 295 -30.84 5.42 -1.63
N MET A 296 -32.14 5.18 -1.60
CA MET A 296 -33.06 5.78 -0.64
C MET A 296 -33.41 4.77 0.44
N ILE A 297 -33.12 5.09 1.71
CA ILE A 297 -33.40 4.25 2.86
C ILE A 297 -34.42 4.98 3.74
N PRO A 298 -35.71 4.60 3.69
CA PRO A 298 -36.72 5.18 4.56
C PRO A 298 -36.49 4.75 6.00
N PHE A 299 -36.80 5.63 6.95
CA PHE A 299 -36.76 5.32 8.38
C PHE A 299 -37.91 5.99 9.11
N HIS A 300 -38.22 5.44 10.28
CA HIS A 300 -39.24 5.94 11.19
C HIS A 300 -38.80 5.64 12.62
N PHE A 301 -38.91 6.63 13.50
CA PHE A 301 -38.66 6.53 14.93
C PHE A 301 -39.83 7.10 15.72
N THR A 302 -40.15 6.45 16.84
CA THR A 302 -41.03 7.01 17.86
C THR A 302 -40.21 7.88 18.79
N LEU A 303 -40.64 9.12 19.01
CA LEU A 303 -40.00 10.09 19.87
C LEU A 303 -40.53 9.99 21.29
N LYS A 304 -39.62 10.10 22.27
CA LYS A 304 -39.97 10.28 23.68
C LYS A 304 -39.96 11.76 24.09
N GLU A 305 -39.26 12.59 23.31
CA GLU A 305 -39.05 14.00 23.54
C GLU A 305 -39.17 14.75 22.21
N ASN A 306 -39.59 16.01 22.26
CA ASN A 306 -39.84 16.81 21.07
C ASN A 306 -38.54 17.27 20.36
N VAL A 307 -37.39 17.15 21.02
CA VAL A 307 -36.07 17.42 20.44
C VAL A 307 -35.45 16.10 20.01
N CYS A 308 -34.96 16.03 18.77
CA CYS A 308 -34.32 14.84 18.27
C CYS A 308 -33.06 15.18 17.47
N THR A 309 -32.02 14.38 17.68
CA THR A 309 -30.85 14.36 16.82
C THR A 309 -30.77 13.00 16.17
N ILE A 310 -30.59 12.97 14.85
CA ILE A 310 -30.41 11.73 14.09
C ILE A 310 -29.01 11.74 13.51
N ARG A 311 -28.28 10.65 13.73
CA ARG A 311 -26.95 10.43 13.14
C ARG A 311 -27.02 9.25 12.18
N ALA A 312 -26.57 9.45 10.95
CA ALA A 312 -26.37 8.37 10.00
C ALA A 312 -24.88 8.11 9.79
N LYS A 313 -24.49 6.84 9.74
CA LYS A 313 -23.11 6.38 9.49
C LYS A 313 -23.10 5.26 8.45
N MET A 314 -22.13 5.32 7.54
CA MET A 314 -21.72 4.18 6.74
C MET A 314 -20.47 3.56 7.38
N ILE A 315 -20.51 2.29 7.73
CA ILE A 315 -19.50 1.62 8.53
C ILE A 315 -19.05 0.35 7.81
N ARG A 316 -17.77 0.24 7.47
CA ARG A 316 -17.19 -1.04 7.06
C ARG A 316 -16.94 -1.88 8.30
N THR A 317 -17.40 -3.12 8.28
CA THR A 317 -17.20 -4.07 9.39
C THR A 317 -16.50 -5.35 8.93
N SER A 318 -15.70 -5.93 9.83
CA SER A 318 -15.20 -7.29 9.69
C SER A 318 -16.29 -8.32 10.00
N LEU A 319 -16.04 -9.58 9.65
CA LEU A 319 -16.94 -10.72 9.91
C LEU A 319 -17.32 -10.83 11.39
N ASN A 320 -16.34 -10.64 12.28
CA ASN A 320 -16.52 -10.75 13.72
C ASN A 320 -16.92 -9.41 14.39
N ARG A 321 -17.11 -8.35 13.59
CA ARG A 321 -17.41 -6.97 14.04
C ARG A 321 -16.41 -6.36 15.03
N ASP A 322 -15.22 -6.94 15.12
CA ASP A 322 -14.09 -6.46 15.92
C ASP A 322 -13.37 -5.26 15.29
N ILE A 323 -13.53 -5.06 13.98
CA ILE A 323 -13.05 -3.90 13.25
C ILE A 323 -14.27 -3.17 12.69
N SER A 324 -14.44 -1.91 13.09
CA SER A 324 -15.49 -1.01 12.62
C SER A 324 -14.88 0.31 12.17
N ILE A 325 -15.08 0.65 10.90
CA ILE A 325 -14.47 1.81 10.29
C ILE A 325 -15.58 2.68 9.70
N VAL A 326 -15.68 3.93 10.17
CA VAL A 326 -16.62 4.91 9.62
C VAL A 326 -16.10 5.40 8.27
N LEU A 327 -16.90 5.19 7.23
CA LEU A 327 -16.62 5.62 5.87
C LEU A 327 -17.21 6.99 5.56
N ALA A 328 -18.37 7.31 6.16
CA ALA A 328 -19.02 8.60 6.06
C ALA A 328 -20.04 8.76 7.18
N GLU A 329 -20.29 10.00 7.60
CA GLU A 329 -21.22 10.34 8.67
C GLU A 329 -22.03 11.60 8.33
N LYS A 330 -23.29 11.65 8.77
CA LYS A 330 -24.13 12.84 8.70
C LYS A 330 -24.99 12.98 9.95
N ILE A 331 -25.08 14.19 10.47
CA ILE A 331 -25.97 14.54 11.58
C ILE A 331 -27.11 15.42 11.05
N TYR A 332 -28.32 15.13 11.51
CA TYR A 332 -29.50 15.97 11.40
C TYR A 332 -29.95 16.33 12.82
N SER A 333 -30.15 17.61 13.08
CA SER A 333 -30.64 18.10 14.36
C SER A 333 -31.76 19.11 14.10
N ARG A 334 -32.81 19.06 14.91
CA ARG A 334 -33.92 20.01 14.86
C ARG A 334 -34.38 20.41 16.25
#